data_AF-A0A7S1E9J0-F1
#
_entry.id   AF-A0A7S1E9J0-F1
#
_cell.length_a   1.000
_cell.length_b   1.000
_cell.length_c   1.000
_cell.angle_alpha   90.00
_cell.angle_beta   90.00
_cell.angle_gamma   90.00
#
_symmetry.space_group_name_H-M   'P 1'
#
loop_
_entity.id
_entity.type
_entity.pdbx_description
1 polymer ?
#
loop_
_entity_poly.entity_id
_entity_poly.type
_entity_poly.pdbx_seq_one_letter_code
_entity_poly.pdbx_strand_id
1 'polypeptide(L)'
;GVGSRGVFVYGSSAVLGSGATTAQRTDNGVSYFLPKNLGGWFGQVHVAAGEGVVGNKYTGGRLGFENNTFLVGGAIGQTDVGSTQPKFKNYNLLFNYKSPWGTLHTLVDVKKWGPRKAQELSIGATVPVTQAGSFRVGYTTVNRSGG
;
A
#
# COMPACT_ATOMS: atom_id res chain seq x y z
N GLY A 1 -6.14 0.55 5.67
CA GLY A 1 -5.37 1.79 5.67
C GLY A 1 -4.83 2.09 4.27
N VAL A 2 -4.44 3.35 4.04
CA VAL A 2 -3.78 3.76 2.79
C VAL A 2 -2.50 2.95 2.58
N GLY A 3 -2.29 2.45 1.36
CA GLY A 3 -1.08 1.71 1.00
C GLY A 3 -1.10 0.21 1.33
N SER A 4 -2.24 -0.36 1.70
CA SER A 4 -2.31 -1.78 2.08
C SER A 4 -3.00 -2.64 1.04
N ARG A 5 -2.46 -2.69 -0.18
CA ARG A 5 -2.82 -3.68 -1.21
C ARG A 5 -1.66 -3.81 -2.17
N GLY A 6 -1.38 -5.01 -2.63
CA GLY A 6 -0.47 -5.18 -3.76
C GLY A 6 -1.18 -5.21 -5.12
N VAL A 7 -0.40 -5.46 -6.17
CA VAL A 7 -0.77 -5.28 -7.58
C VAL A 7 -1.69 -6.39 -8.14
N PHE A 8 -1.51 -7.66 -7.77
CA PHE A 8 -2.34 -8.80 -8.19
C PHE A 8 -2.63 -9.76 -7.03
N VAL A 9 -3.89 -10.18 -6.84
CA VAL A 9 -4.45 -11.08 -5.80
C VAL A 9 -3.43 -11.60 -4.76
N TYR A 10 -3.50 -11.08 -3.52
CA TYR A 10 -2.60 -11.45 -2.42
C TYR A 10 -3.26 -12.38 -1.41
N GLY A 11 -2.45 -13.28 -0.85
CA GLY A 11 -2.72 -13.87 0.46
C GLY A 11 -2.73 -12.78 1.56
N SER A 12 -3.49 -13.01 2.63
CA SER A 12 -3.76 -12.06 3.72
C SER A 12 -2.50 -11.29 4.19
N SER A 13 -2.62 -9.96 4.28
CA SER A 13 -1.60 -9.07 4.85
C SER A 13 -1.10 -9.58 6.21
N ALA A 14 0.14 -10.07 6.27
CA ALA A 14 0.76 -10.45 7.53
C ALA A 14 1.16 -9.18 8.31
N VAL A 15 0.37 -8.80 9.31
CA VAL A 15 0.66 -7.67 10.24
C VAL A 15 1.78 -7.98 11.24
N LEU A 16 2.63 -8.98 10.93
CA LEU A 16 3.78 -9.43 11.73
C LEU A 16 3.43 -9.89 13.16
N GLY A 17 2.15 -10.21 13.41
CA GLY A 17 1.64 -10.52 14.76
C GLY A 17 1.43 -9.30 15.65
N SER A 18 1.47 -8.09 15.09
CA SER A 18 1.37 -6.84 15.85
C SER A 18 0.00 -6.55 16.47
N GLY A 19 -1.05 -7.28 16.04
CA GLY A 19 -2.43 -6.97 16.39
C GLY A 19 -3.01 -5.74 15.66
N ALA A 20 -2.28 -5.17 14.69
CA ALA A 20 -2.78 -4.05 13.89
C ALA A 20 -4.05 -4.43 13.11
N THR A 21 -5.16 -3.79 13.42
CA THR A 21 -6.48 -3.97 12.78
C THR A 21 -6.66 -3.04 11.58
N THR A 22 -5.91 -1.93 11.54
CA THR A 22 -6.13 -0.87 10.55
C THR A 22 -5.43 -1.07 9.21
N ALA A 23 -4.76 -2.22 9.04
CA ALA A 23 -4.07 -2.59 7.80
C ALA A 23 -5.04 -2.53 6.61
N GLN A 24 -6.25 -3.09 6.70
CA GLN A 24 -7.19 -3.08 5.58
C GLN A 24 -8.19 -1.91 5.66
N ARG A 25 -8.75 -1.62 6.84
CA ARG A 25 -9.82 -0.63 7.05
C ARG A 25 -9.62 0.10 8.38
N THR A 26 -10.03 1.37 8.44
CA THR A 26 -10.08 2.20 9.63
C THR A 26 -11.52 2.66 9.84
N ASP A 27 -11.97 2.70 11.08
CA ASP A 27 -13.24 3.33 11.49
C ASP A 27 -12.99 4.76 11.97
N ASN A 28 -14.03 5.61 11.92
CA ASN A 28 -13.98 7.01 12.39
C ASN A 28 -12.74 7.79 11.91
N GLY A 29 -12.49 7.72 10.60
CA GLY A 29 -11.38 8.38 9.95
C GLY A 29 -11.79 9.56 9.07
N VAL A 30 -10.90 10.56 9.01
CA VAL A 30 -11.00 11.72 8.11
C VAL A 30 -9.95 11.57 7.02
N SER A 31 -10.35 11.79 5.77
CA SER A 31 -9.44 11.82 4.62
C SER A 31 -9.51 13.15 3.91
N TYR A 32 -8.35 13.64 3.47
CA TYR A 32 -8.28 14.68 2.46
C TYR A 32 -7.61 14.11 1.21
N PHE A 33 -8.21 14.36 0.05
CA PHE A 33 -7.71 13.94 -1.26
C PHE A 33 -7.25 15.17 -2.03
N LEU A 34 -6.10 15.06 -2.69
CA LEU A 34 -5.64 16.12 -3.56
C LEU A 34 -6.65 16.36 -4.71
N PRO A 35 -6.87 17.62 -5.12
CA PRO A 35 -7.70 17.94 -6.28
C PRO A 35 -7.26 17.21 -7.56
N LYS A 36 -8.22 16.82 -8.40
CA LYS A 36 -7.96 16.07 -9.64
C LYS A 36 -7.28 16.88 -10.75
N ASN A 37 -7.22 18.20 -10.61
CA ASN A 37 -6.74 19.15 -11.63
C ASN A 37 -5.27 19.54 -11.46
N LEU A 38 -4.48 18.77 -10.72
CA LEU A 38 -3.06 19.04 -10.47
C LEU A 38 -2.13 18.39 -11.53
N GLY A 39 -2.56 18.30 -12.79
CA GLY A 39 -1.68 17.88 -13.89
C GLY A 39 -1.06 16.48 -13.72
N GLY A 40 -1.80 15.52 -13.19
CA GLY A 40 -1.33 14.14 -12.97
C GLY A 40 -0.88 13.84 -11.54
N TRP A 41 -0.68 14.86 -10.70
CA TRP A 41 -0.44 14.64 -9.27
C TRP A 41 -1.70 14.15 -8.56
N PHE A 42 -1.55 13.13 -7.73
CA PHE A 42 -2.60 12.60 -6.88
C PHE A 42 -2.06 12.32 -5.49
N GLY A 43 -2.92 12.38 -4.49
CA GLY A 43 -2.51 12.14 -3.12
C GLY A 43 -3.67 12.09 -2.16
N GLN A 44 -3.38 11.60 -0.98
CA GLN A 44 -4.34 11.51 0.11
C GLN A 44 -3.60 11.55 1.43
N VAL A 45 -4.15 12.26 2.41
CA VAL A 45 -3.83 12.06 3.82
C VAL A 45 -5.04 11.47 4.53
N HIS A 46 -4.80 10.58 5.49
CA HIS A 46 -5.83 9.88 6.22
C HIS A 46 -5.42 9.71 7.68
N VAL A 47 -6.32 10.10 8.57
CA VAL A 47 -6.17 9.91 10.02
C VAL A 47 -7.43 9.25 10.56
N ALA A 48 -7.28 8.39 11.56
CA ALA A 48 -8.40 7.75 12.23
C ALA A 48 -8.18 7.70 13.73
N ALA A 49 -9.23 8.00 14.48
CA ALA A 49 -9.23 7.90 15.93
C ALA A 49 -9.24 6.42 16.36
N GLY A 50 -8.69 6.14 17.53
CA GLY A 50 -8.68 4.78 18.09
C GLY A 50 -9.98 4.40 18.82
N GLU A 51 -10.95 5.32 18.90
CA GLU A 51 -12.29 5.07 19.47
C GLU A 51 -12.29 4.54 20.92
N GLY A 52 -11.33 4.96 21.74
CA GLY A 52 -11.19 4.47 23.12
C GLY A 52 -10.53 3.08 23.23
N VAL A 53 -10.19 2.45 22.11
CA VAL A 53 -9.40 1.21 22.06
C VAL A 53 -7.92 1.56 22.10
N VAL A 54 -7.20 0.96 23.05
CA VAL A 54 -5.75 1.10 23.17
C VAL A 54 -5.09 0.53 21.91
N GLY A 55 -4.27 1.34 21.26
CA GLY A 55 -3.52 0.89 20.09
C GLY A 55 -4.42 0.61 18.87
N ASN A 56 -5.24 1.59 18.49
CA ASN A 56 -6.07 1.50 17.29
C ASN A 56 -6.06 2.79 16.45
N LYS A 57 -5.25 3.80 16.83
CA LYS A 57 -5.11 5.04 16.06
C LYS A 57 -4.37 4.76 14.76
N TYR A 58 -4.77 5.45 13.69
CA TYR A 58 -4.09 5.37 12.40
C TYR A 58 -3.73 6.75 11.87
N THR A 59 -2.55 6.86 11.28
CA THR A 59 -2.15 7.99 10.44
C THR A 59 -1.45 7.48 9.20
N GLY A 60 -1.72 8.10 8.06
CA GLY A 60 -1.03 7.75 6.83
C GLY A 60 -1.32 8.70 5.70
N GLY A 61 -0.55 8.55 4.64
CA GLY A 61 -0.74 9.33 3.44
C GLY A 61 -0.08 8.68 2.24
N ARG A 62 -0.44 9.19 1.07
CA ARG A 62 0.15 8.83 -0.20
C ARG A 62 0.28 10.05 -1.09
N LEU A 63 1.28 10.02 -1.94
CA LEU A 63 1.50 10.98 -3.00
C LEU A 63 2.02 10.22 -4.22
N GLY A 64 1.59 10.64 -5.39
CA GLY A 64 2.08 10.10 -6.64
C GLY A 64 1.78 11.00 -7.81
N PHE A 65 2.30 10.58 -8.94
CA PHE A 65 2.17 11.23 -10.22
C PHE A 65 1.81 10.18 -11.27
N GLU A 66 0.88 10.54 -12.14
CA GLU A 66 0.44 9.71 -13.24
C GLU A 66 0.35 10.52 -14.54
N ASN A 67 0.92 9.98 -15.60
CA ASN A 67 0.70 10.44 -16.96
C ASN A 67 0.43 9.23 -17.88
N ASN A 68 0.50 9.46 -19.20
CA ASN A 68 0.24 8.43 -20.21
C ASN A 68 1.27 7.30 -20.20
N THR A 69 2.48 7.54 -19.69
CA THR A 69 3.61 6.61 -19.76
C THR A 69 3.95 6.00 -18.41
N PHE A 70 3.76 6.74 -17.32
CA PHE A 70 4.19 6.32 -16.00
C PHE A 70 3.10 6.55 -14.96
N LEU A 71 3.08 5.68 -13.97
CA LEU A 71 2.44 5.92 -12.69
C LEU A 71 3.49 5.64 -11.62
N VAL A 72 3.84 6.65 -10.83
CA VAL A 72 4.77 6.50 -9.71
C VAL A 72 4.09 7.02 -8.46
N GLY A 73 4.21 6.31 -7.35
CA GLY A 73 3.62 6.76 -6.10
C GLY A 73 4.23 6.09 -4.89
N GLY A 74 4.13 6.76 -3.76
CA GLY A 74 4.52 6.22 -2.48
C GLY A 74 3.42 6.41 -1.45
N ALA A 75 3.36 5.50 -0.48
CA ALA A 75 2.48 5.63 0.66
C ALA A 75 3.21 5.26 1.95
N ILE A 76 2.81 5.91 3.03
CA ILE A 76 3.25 5.62 4.39
C ILE A 76 2.02 5.50 5.28
N GLY A 77 2.06 4.59 6.25
CA GLY A 77 0.99 4.37 7.20
C GLY A 77 1.55 3.88 8.52
N GLN A 78 0.91 4.29 9.61
CA GLN A 78 1.21 3.85 10.94
C GLN A 78 -0.07 3.52 11.67
N THR A 79 -0.07 2.35 12.29
CA THR A 79 -1.09 1.87 13.20
C THR A 79 -0.49 1.83 14.58
N ASP A 80 -1.11 2.50 15.53
CA ASP A 80 -0.82 2.25 16.94
C ASP A 80 -1.33 0.86 17.30
N VAL A 81 -0.62 0.12 18.15
CA VAL A 81 -1.00 -1.23 18.61
C VAL A 81 -0.80 -1.35 20.12
N GLY A 82 -1.64 -2.13 20.79
CA GLY A 82 -1.67 -2.30 22.24
C GLY A 82 -0.55 -3.22 22.76
N SER A 83 0.71 -2.92 22.46
CA SER A 83 1.88 -3.70 22.89
C SER A 83 3.04 -2.81 23.32
N THR A 84 4.09 -3.40 23.92
CA THR A 84 5.36 -2.71 24.24
C THR A 84 6.09 -2.21 23.00
N GLN A 85 5.73 -2.71 21.81
CA GLN A 85 6.15 -2.20 20.50
C GLN A 85 4.97 -1.46 19.87
N PRO A 86 4.71 -0.20 20.25
CA PRO A 86 3.38 0.41 20.11
C PRO A 86 3.03 0.80 18.67
N LYS A 87 3.95 0.68 17.71
CA LYS A 87 3.75 1.16 16.33
C LYS A 87 4.00 0.04 15.33
N PHE A 88 2.96 -0.29 14.57
CA PHE A 88 3.07 -1.02 13.32
C PHE A 88 3.17 -0.01 12.18
N LYS A 89 4.16 -0.15 11.30
CA LYS A 89 4.40 0.79 10.19
C LYS A 89 4.33 0.05 8.86
N ASN A 90 3.73 0.69 7.87
CA ASN A 90 3.69 0.24 6.49
C ASN A 90 4.20 1.35 5.56
N TYR A 91 4.99 0.99 4.57
CA TYR A 91 5.48 1.87 3.52
C TYR A 91 5.42 1.13 2.20
N ASN A 92 5.01 1.81 1.13
CA ASN A 92 5.16 1.24 -0.20
C ASN A 92 5.60 2.27 -1.23
N LEU A 93 6.18 1.74 -2.30
CA LEU A 93 6.55 2.45 -3.51
C LEU A 93 6.05 1.65 -4.70
N LEU A 94 5.29 2.31 -5.56
CA LEU A 94 4.70 1.77 -6.77
C LEU A 94 5.34 2.46 -7.97
N PHE A 95 5.67 1.67 -8.98
CA PHE A 95 6.08 2.13 -10.29
C PHE A 95 5.39 1.30 -11.35
N ASN A 96 4.67 1.94 -12.27
CA ASN A 96 4.14 1.30 -13.46
C ASN A 96 4.64 2.03 -14.71
N TYR A 97 5.03 1.24 -15.70
CA TYR A 97 5.32 1.72 -17.05
C TYR A 97 4.23 1.27 -17.99
N LYS A 98 3.61 2.23 -18.69
CA LYS A 98 2.50 2.05 -19.61
C LYS A 98 3.02 2.18 -21.04
N SER A 99 2.70 1.19 -21.86
CA SER A 99 3.00 1.16 -23.29
C SER A 99 1.76 0.73 -24.07
N PRO A 100 1.73 0.91 -25.39
CA PRO A 100 0.64 0.40 -26.23
C PRO A 100 0.43 -1.11 -26.13
N TRP A 101 1.48 -1.88 -25.82
CA TRP A 101 1.45 -3.34 -25.74
C TRP A 101 1.11 -3.89 -24.36
N GLY A 102 0.98 -3.00 -23.36
CA GLY A 102 0.67 -3.41 -22.00
C GLY A 102 1.32 -2.51 -20.94
N THR A 103 1.05 -2.86 -19.69
CA THR A 103 1.57 -2.17 -18.51
C THR A 103 2.46 -3.10 -17.72
N LEU A 104 3.71 -2.68 -17.48
CA LEU A 104 4.57 -3.28 -16.48
C LEU A 104 4.25 -2.66 -15.13
N HIS A 105 4.12 -3.49 -14.11
CA HIS A 105 3.79 -3.10 -12.75
C HIS A 105 4.91 -3.51 -11.80
N THR A 106 5.24 -2.64 -10.86
CA THR A 106 6.20 -2.88 -9.78
C THR A 106 5.68 -2.27 -8.49
N LEU A 107 5.79 -3.02 -7.40
CA LEU A 107 5.49 -2.57 -6.06
C LEU A 107 6.52 -3.11 -5.08
N VAL A 108 7.06 -2.23 -4.25
CA VAL A 108 7.78 -2.59 -3.04
C VAL A 108 6.91 -2.22 -1.86
N ASP A 109 6.63 -3.17 -0.97
CA ASP A 109 5.85 -2.95 0.25
C ASP A 109 6.66 -3.42 1.47
N VAL A 110 6.73 -2.59 2.50
CA VAL A 110 7.55 -2.82 3.69
C VAL A 110 6.72 -2.62 4.93
N LYS A 111 6.54 -3.71 5.67
CA LYS A 111 5.89 -3.72 6.98
C LYS A 111 6.94 -3.86 8.07
N LYS A 112 6.82 -3.08 9.14
CA LYS A 112 7.71 -3.11 10.31
C LYS A 112 6.91 -3.09 11.61
N TRP A 113 7.34 -3.90 12.58
CA TRP A 113 6.84 -3.88 13.95
C TRP A 113 7.90 -4.38 14.93
N GLY A 114 8.37 -3.50 15.80
CA GLY A 114 9.54 -3.79 16.63
C GLY A 114 10.74 -4.25 15.78
N PRO A 115 11.42 -5.36 16.13
CA PRO A 115 12.52 -5.90 15.32
C PRO A 115 12.05 -6.59 14.03
N ARG A 116 10.76 -6.95 13.94
CA ARG A 116 10.22 -7.71 12.81
C ARG A 116 10.05 -6.82 11.59
N LYS A 117 10.49 -7.34 10.44
CA LYS A 117 10.32 -6.69 9.13
C LYS A 117 9.83 -7.72 8.11
N ALA A 118 8.87 -7.34 7.28
CA ALA A 118 8.60 -8.01 6.02
C ALA A 118 8.76 -7.02 4.88
N GLN A 119 9.56 -7.38 3.89
CA GLN A 119 9.73 -6.65 2.65
C GLN A 119 9.24 -7.51 1.49
N GLU A 120 8.29 -6.96 0.76
CA GLU A 120 7.66 -7.59 -0.37
C GLU A 120 8.08 -6.85 -1.64
N LEU A 121 8.47 -7.61 -2.66
CA LEU A 121 8.67 -7.12 -4.01
C LEU A 121 7.68 -7.85 -4.92
N SER A 122 6.84 -7.09 -5.60
CA SER A 122 5.91 -7.59 -6.60
C SER A 122 6.21 -6.96 -7.95
N ILE A 123 6.33 -7.81 -8.97
CA ILE A 123 6.44 -7.41 -10.37
C ILE A 123 5.37 -8.12 -11.17
N GLY A 124 4.90 -7.50 -12.25
CA GLY A 124 3.94 -8.17 -13.13
C GLY A 124 3.62 -7.36 -14.37
N ALA A 125 2.89 -7.96 -15.29
CA ALA A 125 2.50 -7.34 -16.54
C ALA A 125 1.02 -7.57 -16.82
N THR A 126 0.39 -6.54 -17.38
CA THR A 126 -0.95 -6.61 -17.96
C THR A 126 -0.85 -6.38 -19.46
N VAL A 127 -1.26 -7.36 -20.27
CA VAL A 127 -1.26 -7.29 -21.74
C VAL A 127 -2.70 -7.33 -22.23
N PRO A 128 -3.22 -6.27 -22.88
CA PRO A 128 -4.51 -6.32 -23.54
C PRO A 128 -4.43 -7.25 -24.75
N VAL A 129 -5.38 -8.17 -24.88
CA VAL A 129 -5.48 -9.10 -26.01
C VAL A 129 -6.70 -8.83 -26.89
N THR A 130 -7.74 -8.24 -26.31
CA THR A 130 -8.89 -7.70 -27.04
C THR A 130 -9.32 -6.40 -26.38
N GLN A 131 -10.32 -5.71 -26.96
CA GLN A 131 -10.91 -4.52 -26.34
C GLN A 131 -11.51 -4.78 -24.95
N ALA A 132 -11.91 -6.04 -24.66
CA ALA A 132 -12.52 -6.43 -23.39
C ALA A 132 -11.65 -7.38 -22.55
N GLY A 133 -10.57 -7.93 -23.12
CA GLY A 133 -9.78 -9.00 -22.53
C GLY A 133 -8.32 -8.61 -22.28
N SER A 134 -7.78 -9.05 -21.15
CA SER A 134 -6.37 -8.86 -20.80
C SER A 134 -5.79 -10.11 -20.14
N PHE A 135 -4.55 -10.45 -20.46
CA PHE A 135 -3.74 -11.36 -19.63
C PHE A 135 -3.01 -10.59 -18.56
N ARG A 136 -2.94 -11.17 -17.36
CA ARG A 136 -2.21 -10.61 -16.21
C ARG A 136 -1.33 -11.70 -15.63
N VAL A 137 -0.06 -11.39 -15.48
CA VAL A 137 0.92 -12.26 -14.82
C VAL A 137 1.62 -11.44 -13.74
N GLY A 138 1.85 -12.08 -12.60
CA GLY A 138 2.51 -11.44 -11.46
C GLY A 138 3.37 -12.43 -10.71
N TYR A 139 4.46 -11.92 -10.17
CA TYR A 139 5.34 -12.65 -9.28
C TYR A 139 5.64 -11.78 -8.05
N THR A 140 5.55 -12.40 -6.87
CA THR A 140 5.77 -11.73 -5.60
C THR A 140 6.74 -12.53 -4.75
N THR A 141 7.71 -11.84 -4.17
CA THR A 141 8.62 -12.39 -3.16
C THR A 141 8.42 -11.67 -1.85
N VAL A 142 8.62 -12.38 -0.73
CA VAL A 142 8.56 -11.79 0.60
C VAL A 142 9.78 -12.23 1.41
N ASN A 143 10.59 -11.27 1.81
CA ASN A 143 11.70 -11.46 2.73
C ASN A 143 11.28 -11.03 4.12
N ARG A 144 11.34 -11.95 5.09
CA ARG A 144 10.99 -11.71 6.49
C ARG A 144 12.23 -11.81 7.37
N SER A 145 12.35 -10.95 8.37
CA SER A 145 13.45 -10.96 9.34
C SER A 145 13.02 -10.44 10.73
N GLY A 146 13.87 -10.67 11.74
CA GLY A 146 13.69 -10.17 13.10
C GLY A 146 12.75 -10.99 13.99
N GLY A 147 12.67 -12.30 13.72
CA GLY A 147 11.96 -13.30 14.53
C GLY A 147 12.92 -14.15 15.34
#